data_AF-A0A423JU31-F1
#
_entry.id   AF-A0A423JU31-F1
#
_cell.length_a   1.000
_cell.length_b   1.000
_cell.length_c   1.000
_cell.angle_alpha   90.00
_cell.angle_beta   90.00
_cell.angle_gamma   90.00
#
_symmetry.space_group_name_H-M   'P 1'
#
loop_
_entity.id
_entity.type
_entity.pdbx_description
1 polymer ?
#
loop_
_entity_poly.entity_id
_entity_poly.type
_entity_poly.pdbx_seq_one_letter_code
_entity_poly.pdbx_strand_id
1 'polypeptide(L)'
;MATVDWNLIFDNWGIKSVTPTDKSKQAYVLSAGQHAAVIDAGITPSLERPAKPFTVVTPLTPYEQSVKSSFYYSKRSAKADRDPEPRMGRELIRVWLQLHEEVLIGNIGQTLYAIKLDTVADMTTEEVTHEIARRSPSSMVLALALKATARPPKKFVNRSEFVRNPYVVSAAIHRAQNTCEMPSCIAKLFERDDGSSYLEVHHIVPLGEKGLDSLDNVAALCPDCHRQQHHSKDRVALRAKLKKHIKSVLVRWVRLQATKT
;
A
#
# COMPACT_ATOMS: atom_id res chain seq x y z
N MET A 1 2.98 -19.81 -6.72
CA MET A 1 2.68 -18.40 -6.40
C MET A 1 1.37 -18.06 -7.07
N ALA A 2 0.43 -17.46 -6.36
CA ALA A 2 -0.87 -17.13 -6.93
C ALA A 2 -0.69 -16.00 -7.95
N THR A 3 -1.00 -16.26 -9.21
CA THR A 3 -0.97 -15.24 -10.26
C THR A 3 -2.13 -14.27 -10.05
N VAL A 4 -1.88 -12.96 -10.16
CA VAL A 4 -2.93 -11.93 -10.08
C VAL A 4 -3.97 -12.17 -11.17
N ASP A 5 -5.25 -12.20 -10.79
CA ASP A 5 -6.37 -12.31 -11.72
C ASP A 5 -6.85 -10.91 -12.12
N TRP A 6 -6.37 -10.44 -13.27
CA TRP A 6 -6.64 -9.11 -13.79
C TRP A 6 -8.10 -8.89 -14.21
N ASN A 7 -8.86 -9.96 -14.49
CA ASN A 7 -10.28 -9.86 -14.84
C ASN A 7 -11.14 -9.47 -13.64
N LEU A 8 -10.66 -9.67 -12.42
CA LEU A 8 -11.33 -9.23 -11.19
C LEU A 8 -11.06 -7.75 -10.88
N ILE A 9 -10.16 -7.10 -11.62
CA ILE A 9 -9.66 -5.76 -11.31
C ILE A 9 -10.04 -4.76 -12.40
N PHE A 10 -9.84 -5.10 -13.68
CA PHE A 10 -9.96 -4.19 -14.80
C PHE A 10 -11.14 -4.54 -15.71
N ASP A 11 -11.79 -3.52 -16.27
CA ASP A 11 -12.86 -3.67 -17.26
C ASP A 11 -12.28 -4.24 -18.57
N ASN A 12 -11.16 -3.68 -19.02
CA ASN A 12 -10.32 -4.22 -20.08
C ASN A 12 -8.85 -4.12 -19.69
N TRP A 13 -8.03 -5.05 -20.17
CA TRP A 13 -6.59 -5.04 -19.92
C TRP A 13 -5.82 -5.80 -21.00
N GLY A 14 -4.52 -5.53 -21.10
CA GLY A 14 -3.60 -6.35 -21.86
C GLY A 14 -2.18 -6.22 -21.34
N ILE A 15 -1.38 -7.25 -21.59
CA ILE A 15 0.04 -7.30 -21.22
C ILE A 15 0.87 -7.28 -22.49
N LYS A 16 2.01 -6.58 -22.44
CA LYS A 16 3.02 -6.59 -23.50
C LYS A 16 4.40 -6.30 -22.92
N SER A 17 5.42 -7.01 -23.41
CA SER A 17 6.82 -6.69 -23.17
C SER A 17 7.28 -5.52 -24.05
N VAL A 18 7.98 -4.55 -23.46
CA VAL A 18 8.53 -3.39 -24.16
C VAL A 18 9.64 -3.84 -25.12
N THR A 19 9.47 -3.56 -26.41
CA THR A 19 10.39 -4.03 -27.47
C THR A 19 11.52 -3.02 -27.74
N PRO A 20 12.65 -3.47 -28.37
CA PRO A 20 13.68 -2.56 -28.85
C PRO A 20 13.15 -1.50 -29.83
N THR A 21 12.14 -1.85 -30.64
CA THR A 21 11.50 -0.91 -31.57
C THR A 21 10.70 0.16 -30.83
N ASP A 22 9.97 -0.20 -29.76
CA ASP A 22 9.24 0.78 -28.96
C ASP A 22 10.18 1.83 -28.37
N LYS A 23 11.32 1.39 -27.80
CA LYS A 23 12.32 2.28 -27.20
C LYS A 23 13.05 3.13 -28.23
N SER A 24 13.57 2.53 -29.30
CA SER A 24 14.30 3.26 -30.35
C SER A 24 13.44 4.29 -31.06
N LYS A 25 12.14 4.01 -31.26
CA LYS A 25 11.20 4.96 -31.88
C LYS A 25 10.48 5.88 -30.88
N GLN A 26 10.71 5.69 -29.57
CA GLN A 26 9.97 6.35 -28.50
C GLN A 26 8.44 6.32 -28.72
N ALA A 27 7.93 5.19 -29.21
CA ALA A 27 6.55 5.03 -29.60
C ALA A 27 6.10 3.61 -29.26
N TYR A 28 5.32 3.49 -28.19
CA TYR A 28 4.83 2.22 -27.67
C TYR A 28 3.62 1.76 -28.47
N VAL A 29 3.77 0.63 -29.15
CA VAL A 29 2.65 -0.04 -29.84
C VAL A 29 1.87 -0.87 -28.82
N LEU A 30 0.55 -0.71 -28.75
CA LEU A 30 -0.28 -1.42 -27.79
C LEU A 30 -0.57 -2.85 -28.27
N SER A 31 -0.69 -3.80 -27.34
CA SER A 31 -1.38 -5.07 -27.65
C SER A 31 -2.89 -4.84 -27.79
N ALA A 32 -3.62 -5.82 -28.35
CA ALA A 32 -5.06 -5.69 -28.58
C ALA A 32 -5.85 -5.35 -27.30
N GLY A 33 -5.54 -6.02 -26.17
CA GLY A 33 -6.19 -5.75 -24.89
C GLY A 33 -5.85 -4.38 -24.30
N GLN A 34 -4.59 -3.94 -24.43
CA GLN A 34 -4.19 -2.60 -24.01
C GLN A 34 -4.88 -1.52 -24.85
N HIS A 35 -5.02 -1.76 -26.16
CA HIS A 35 -5.75 -0.86 -27.05
C HIS A 35 -7.23 -0.76 -26.66
N ALA A 36 -7.88 -1.89 -26.39
CA ALA A 36 -9.27 -1.90 -25.90
C ALA A 36 -9.43 -1.06 -24.62
N ALA A 37 -8.53 -1.22 -23.66
CA ALA A 37 -8.55 -0.45 -22.41
C ALA A 37 -8.40 1.06 -22.63
N VAL A 38 -7.52 1.49 -23.53
CA VAL A 38 -7.33 2.91 -23.85
C VAL A 38 -8.60 3.50 -24.48
N ILE A 39 -9.23 2.79 -25.41
CA ILE A 39 -10.46 3.24 -26.08
C ILE A 39 -11.63 3.29 -25.10
N ASP A 40 -11.81 2.24 -24.29
CA ASP A 40 -12.89 2.16 -23.28
C ASP A 40 -12.74 3.20 -22.18
N ALA A 41 -11.49 3.62 -21.88
CA ALA A 41 -11.22 4.77 -21.03
C ALA A 41 -11.63 6.13 -21.65
N GLY A 42 -12.17 6.13 -22.88
CA GLY A 42 -12.59 7.33 -23.60
C GLY A 42 -11.46 8.06 -24.32
N ILE A 43 -10.30 7.41 -24.51
CA ILE A 43 -9.11 8.03 -25.10
C ILE A 43 -8.97 7.56 -26.55
N THR A 44 -9.26 8.44 -27.50
CA THR A 44 -9.14 8.15 -28.93
C THR A 44 -7.78 8.60 -29.50
N PRO A 45 -7.26 7.89 -30.52
CA PRO A 45 -5.99 8.25 -31.13
C PRO A 45 -6.13 9.55 -31.93
N SER A 46 -5.29 10.54 -31.60
CA SER A 46 -5.27 11.84 -32.29
C SER A 46 -4.71 11.72 -33.70
N LEU A 47 -5.39 12.38 -34.65
CA LEU A 47 -4.86 12.66 -36.00
C LEU A 47 -3.90 13.86 -35.97
N GLU A 48 -4.11 14.79 -35.03
CA GLU A 48 -3.28 15.99 -34.84
C GLU A 48 -2.00 15.67 -34.06
N ARG A 49 -0.92 16.40 -34.37
CA ARG A 49 0.36 16.30 -33.66
C ARG A 49 0.87 17.68 -33.24
N PRO A 50 1.30 17.87 -31.98
CA PRO A 50 1.40 16.85 -30.92
C PRO A 50 0.03 16.49 -30.33
N ALA A 51 -0.19 15.20 -30.07
CA ALA A 51 -1.42 14.74 -29.43
C ALA A 51 -1.52 15.28 -27.99
N LYS A 52 -2.75 15.61 -27.58
CA LYS A 52 -3.05 16.11 -26.23
C LYS A 52 -2.60 15.07 -25.19
N PRO A 53 -1.89 15.48 -24.13
CA PRO A 53 -1.48 14.57 -23.09
C PRO A 53 -2.67 14.14 -22.23
N PHE A 54 -2.62 12.91 -21.74
CA PHE A 54 -3.47 12.40 -20.67
C PHE A 54 -2.59 11.75 -19.59
N THR A 55 -3.21 11.45 -18.45
CA THR A 55 -2.55 10.82 -17.31
C THR A 55 -2.85 9.33 -17.30
N VAL A 56 -1.83 8.52 -17.02
CA VAL A 56 -1.96 7.08 -16.74
C VAL A 56 -1.56 6.87 -15.28
N VAL A 57 -2.41 6.20 -14.50
CA VAL A 57 -2.15 5.94 -13.08
C VAL A 57 -1.17 4.76 -12.96
N THR A 58 -0.14 4.91 -12.13
CA THR A 58 0.91 3.91 -11.89
C THR A 58 0.95 3.53 -10.41
N PRO A 59 -0.08 2.82 -9.91
CA PRO A 59 -0.39 2.73 -8.48
C PRO A 59 0.70 2.02 -7.67
N LEU A 60 1.49 1.17 -8.32
CA LEU A 60 2.52 0.33 -7.71
C LEU A 60 3.94 0.86 -7.95
N THR A 61 4.07 2.03 -8.59
CA THR A 61 5.38 2.69 -8.74
C THR A 61 5.68 3.52 -7.49
N PRO A 62 6.81 3.27 -6.80
CA PRO A 62 7.22 4.10 -5.67
C PRO A 62 7.38 5.57 -6.10
N TYR A 63 6.90 6.49 -5.28
CA TYR A 63 7.06 7.96 -5.41
C TYR A 63 6.29 8.64 -6.57
N GLU A 64 6.16 8.03 -7.74
CA GLU A 64 5.45 8.61 -8.89
C GLU A 64 4.22 7.76 -9.27
N GLN A 65 3.05 8.21 -8.80
CA GLN A 65 1.78 7.46 -8.91
C GLN A 65 1.02 7.72 -10.22
N SER A 66 1.63 8.47 -11.14
CA SER A 66 1.08 8.65 -12.47
C SER A 66 2.16 9.07 -13.46
N VAL A 67 1.97 8.73 -14.73
CA VAL A 67 2.83 9.17 -15.83
C VAL A 67 2.00 9.81 -16.94
N LYS A 68 2.58 10.80 -17.62
CA LYS A 68 1.95 11.43 -18.78
C LYS A 68 2.16 10.60 -20.04
N SER A 69 1.12 10.50 -20.85
CA SER A 69 1.17 9.86 -22.16
C SER A 69 0.34 10.61 -23.19
N SER A 70 0.43 10.19 -24.44
CA SER A 70 -0.39 10.67 -25.55
C SER A 70 -0.66 9.54 -26.52
N PHE A 71 -1.80 9.55 -27.19
CA PHE A 71 -2.24 8.49 -28.09
C PHE A 71 -2.52 9.05 -29.48
N TYR A 72 -1.90 8.49 -30.51
CA TYR A 72 -1.88 9.07 -31.86
C TYR A 72 -1.59 8.05 -32.96
N TYR A 73 -2.00 8.37 -34.18
CA TYR A 73 -1.68 7.57 -35.36
C TYR A 73 -0.26 7.80 -35.87
N SER A 74 0.44 6.75 -36.31
CA SER A 74 1.75 6.87 -36.97
C SER A 74 1.66 7.65 -38.30
N LYS A 75 2.57 8.61 -38.56
CA LYS A 75 2.72 9.23 -39.89
C LYS A 75 3.42 8.21 -40.79
N ARG A 76 2.75 7.69 -41.82
CA ARG A 76 3.35 6.82 -42.85
C ARG A 76 3.47 7.56 -44.18
N SER A 77 4.47 7.19 -44.98
CA SER A 77 4.56 7.66 -46.37
C SER A 77 3.42 7.06 -47.19
N ALA A 78 2.99 7.76 -48.24
CA ALA A 78 1.84 7.40 -49.09
C ALA A 78 1.95 6.04 -49.84
N LYS A 79 2.99 5.24 -49.59
CA LYS A 79 3.30 3.97 -50.29
C LYS A 79 3.01 2.70 -49.46
N ALA A 80 2.49 2.81 -48.24
CA ALA A 80 2.24 1.67 -47.37
C ALA A 80 0.75 1.33 -47.30
N ASP A 81 0.37 0.17 -47.85
CA ASP A 81 -1.00 -0.35 -47.95
C ASP A 81 -1.47 -1.04 -46.64
N ARG A 82 -1.39 -0.33 -45.51
CA ARG A 82 -1.95 -0.78 -44.22
C ARG A 82 -2.36 0.44 -43.39
N ASP A 83 -3.47 0.30 -42.68
CA ASP A 83 -3.97 1.34 -41.77
C ASP A 83 -2.90 1.78 -40.75
N PRO A 84 -2.81 3.08 -40.45
CA PRO A 84 -1.84 3.58 -39.50
C PRO A 84 -2.14 3.02 -38.11
N GLU A 85 -1.18 2.28 -37.57
CA GLU A 85 -1.27 1.73 -36.23
C GLU A 85 -1.15 2.86 -35.17
N PRO A 86 -2.06 2.91 -34.18
CA PRO A 86 -2.02 3.91 -33.13
C PRO A 86 -0.99 3.56 -32.05
N ARG A 87 -0.37 4.57 -31.46
CA ARG A 87 0.78 4.43 -30.55
C ARG A 87 0.66 5.35 -29.35
N MET A 88 1.22 4.90 -28.22
CA MET A 88 1.41 5.72 -27.03
C MET A 88 2.81 6.33 -26.99
N GLY A 89 2.91 7.58 -26.53
CA GLY A 89 4.16 8.34 -26.51
C GLY A 89 4.41 9.07 -25.19
N ARG A 90 5.30 10.06 -25.25
CA ARG A 90 5.72 10.94 -24.14
C ARG A 90 6.42 10.20 -22.99
N GLU A 91 6.26 10.68 -21.77
CA GLU A 91 6.98 10.25 -20.56
C GLU A 91 6.79 8.75 -20.30
N LEU A 92 5.61 8.19 -20.62
CA LEU A 92 5.33 6.76 -20.51
C LEU A 92 6.44 5.90 -21.16
N ILE A 93 6.71 6.08 -22.45
CA ILE A 93 7.72 5.28 -23.17
C ILE A 93 9.14 5.87 -23.07
N ARG A 94 9.27 7.18 -22.89
CA ARG A 94 10.57 7.86 -22.80
C ARG A 94 11.28 7.59 -21.47
N VAL A 95 10.54 7.63 -20.38
CA VAL A 95 11.08 7.64 -19.01
C VAL A 95 10.63 6.41 -18.24
N TRP A 96 9.31 6.16 -18.17
CA TRP A 96 8.78 5.19 -17.22
C TRP A 96 9.00 3.73 -17.66
N LEU A 97 8.71 3.40 -18.92
CA LEU A 97 8.92 2.07 -19.51
C LEU A 97 10.39 1.82 -19.85
N GLN A 98 10.94 0.69 -19.40
CA GLN A 98 12.27 0.20 -19.76
C GLN A 98 12.20 -0.99 -20.71
N LEU A 99 13.30 -1.22 -21.43
CA LEU A 99 13.39 -2.32 -22.40
C LEU A 99 13.16 -3.67 -21.70
N HIS A 100 12.39 -4.56 -22.33
CA HIS A 100 12.01 -5.89 -21.83
C HIS A 100 11.08 -5.94 -20.62
N GLU A 101 10.72 -4.81 -20.01
CA GLU A 101 9.70 -4.80 -18.96
C GLU A 101 8.36 -5.32 -19.50
N GLU A 102 7.74 -6.23 -18.77
CA GLU A 102 6.36 -6.65 -19.02
C GLU A 102 5.40 -5.69 -18.33
N VAL A 103 4.52 -5.09 -19.11
CA VAL A 103 3.61 -4.05 -18.62
C VAL A 103 2.18 -4.39 -18.96
N LEU A 104 1.34 -4.37 -17.93
CA LEU A 104 -0.10 -4.34 -18.05
C LEU A 104 -0.57 -2.91 -18.26
N ILE A 105 -1.44 -2.69 -19.24
CA ILE A 105 -2.26 -1.48 -19.34
C ILE A 105 -3.73 -1.91 -19.30
N GLY A 106 -4.50 -1.33 -18.39
CA GLY A 106 -5.91 -1.65 -18.19
C GLY A 106 -6.70 -0.44 -17.73
N ASN A 107 -8.03 -0.52 -17.79
CA ASN A 107 -8.91 0.57 -17.38
C ASN A 107 -9.95 0.15 -16.33
N ILE A 108 -10.38 1.13 -15.55
CA ILE A 108 -11.53 1.04 -14.66
C ILE A 108 -12.38 2.29 -14.92
N GLY A 109 -13.52 2.10 -15.59
CA GLY A 109 -14.24 3.15 -16.26
C GLY A 109 -13.31 3.98 -17.15
N GLN A 110 -13.33 5.30 -16.96
CA GLN A 110 -12.52 6.25 -17.73
C GLN A 110 -11.08 6.42 -17.22
N THR A 111 -10.66 5.68 -16.18
CA THR A 111 -9.30 5.81 -15.63
C THR A 111 -8.40 4.71 -16.18
N LEU A 112 -7.27 5.11 -16.76
CA LEU A 112 -6.28 4.19 -17.33
C LEU A 112 -5.13 3.94 -16.33
N TYR A 113 -4.69 2.69 -16.25
CA TYR A 113 -3.65 2.21 -15.35
C TYR A 113 -2.51 1.58 -16.15
N ALA A 114 -1.28 1.70 -15.65
CA ALA A 114 -0.14 0.93 -16.09
C ALA A 114 0.58 0.30 -14.89
N ILE A 115 0.86 -1.00 -14.98
CA ILE A 115 1.50 -1.80 -13.93
C ILE A 115 2.65 -2.60 -14.55
N LYS A 116 3.84 -2.49 -13.98
CA LYS A 116 4.97 -3.35 -14.33
C LYS A 116 4.82 -4.67 -13.57
N LEU A 117 4.88 -5.80 -14.27
CA LEU A 117 4.52 -7.09 -13.66
C LEU A 117 5.52 -7.56 -12.59
N ASP A 118 6.76 -7.11 -12.65
CA ASP A 118 7.76 -7.35 -11.62
C ASP A 118 7.37 -6.76 -10.26
N THR A 119 6.68 -5.61 -10.25
CA THR A 119 6.22 -4.94 -9.01
C THR A 119 5.12 -5.72 -8.27
N VAL A 120 4.51 -6.73 -8.91
CA VAL A 120 3.41 -7.53 -8.35
C VAL A 120 3.72 -9.02 -8.28
N ALA A 121 4.96 -9.43 -8.56
CA ALA A 121 5.32 -10.85 -8.67
C ALA A 121 4.95 -11.66 -7.41
N ASP A 122 5.08 -11.04 -6.23
CA ASP A 122 4.80 -11.65 -4.92
C ASP A 122 3.48 -11.15 -4.29
N MET A 123 2.65 -10.43 -5.05
CA MET A 123 1.39 -9.88 -4.55
C MET A 123 0.20 -10.74 -4.97
N THR A 124 -0.79 -10.81 -4.08
CA THR A 124 -2.11 -11.39 -4.36
C THR A 124 -3.01 -10.41 -5.12
N THR A 125 -4.05 -10.92 -5.78
CA THR A 125 -5.09 -10.09 -6.42
C THR A 125 -5.70 -9.08 -5.44
N GLU A 126 -5.91 -9.47 -4.17
CA GLU A 126 -6.47 -8.61 -3.13
C GLU A 126 -5.53 -7.44 -2.79
N GLU A 127 -4.23 -7.72 -2.63
CA GLU A 127 -3.22 -6.68 -2.34
C GLU A 127 -3.08 -5.69 -3.49
N VAL A 128 -3.07 -6.17 -4.74
CA VAL A 128 -3.02 -5.32 -5.93
C VAL A 128 -4.29 -4.47 -6.04
N THR A 129 -5.46 -5.06 -5.81
CA THR A 129 -6.75 -4.34 -5.82
C THR A 129 -6.78 -3.24 -4.76
N HIS A 130 -6.26 -3.50 -3.55
CA HIS A 130 -6.17 -2.50 -2.50
C HIS A 130 -5.25 -1.34 -2.87
N GLU A 131 -4.08 -1.59 -3.46
CA GLU A 131 -3.19 -0.49 -3.85
C GLU A 131 -3.78 0.31 -5.02
N ILE A 132 -4.43 -0.34 -5.99
CA ILE A 132 -5.18 0.35 -7.04
C ILE A 132 -6.23 1.26 -6.41
N ALA A 133 -7.12 0.75 -5.55
CA ALA A 133 -8.17 1.55 -4.91
C ALA A 133 -7.58 2.73 -4.11
N ARG A 134 -6.52 2.49 -3.33
CA ARG A 134 -5.85 3.52 -2.51
C ARG A 134 -5.25 4.65 -3.33
N ARG A 135 -4.76 4.37 -4.54
CA ARG A 135 -4.07 5.33 -5.42
C ARG A 135 -4.94 5.85 -6.56
N SER A 136 -6.19 5.42 -6.62
CA SER A 136 -7.14 5.87 -7.64
C SER A 136 -7.75 7.23 -7.29
N PRO A 137 -8.24 7.99 -8.30
CA PRO A 137 -8.97 9.22 -8.05
C PRO A 137 -10.18 8.99 -7.13
N SER A 138 -10.38 9.89 -6.16
CA SER A 138 -11.45 9.75 -5.14
C SER A 138 -12.86 9.65 -5.74
N SER A 139 -13.12 10.34 -6.86
CA SER A 139 -14.39 10.28 -7.58
C SER A 139 -14.69 8.88 -8.11
N MET A 140 -13.67 8.19 -8.63
CA MET A 140 -13.81 6.83 -9.14
C MET A 140 -13.97 5.82 -8.00
N VAL A 141 -13.18 5.96 -6.93
CA VAL A 141 -13.33 5.14 -5.71
C VAL A 141 -14.74 5.26 -5.15
N LEU A 142 -15.28 6.48 -5.05
CA LEU A 142 -16.65 6.72 -4.60
C LEU A 142 -17.68 6.07 -5.54
N ALA A 143 -17.52 6.22 -6.85
CA ALA A 143 -18.44 5.64 -7.83
C ALA A 143 -18.49 4.11 -7.74
N LEU A 144 -17.36 3.43 -7.53
CA LEU A 144 -17.31 1.98 -7.31
C LEU A 144 -17.88 1.58 -5.95
N ALA A 145 -17.54 2.32 -4.89
CA ALA A 145 -18.06 2.05 -3.55
C ALA A 145 -19.59 2.13 -3.49
N LEU A 146 -20.20 3.10 -4.18
CA LEU A 146 -21.66 3.25 -4.25
C LEU A 146 -22.36 2.09 -4.98
N LYS A 147 -21.65 1.31 -5.81
CA LYS A 147 -22.20 0.11 -6.47
C LYS A 147 -22.19 -1.12 -5.53
N ALA A 148 -21.40 -1.10 -4.46
CA ALA A 148 -21.28 -2.21 -3.52
C ALA A 148 -22.53 -2.31 -2.62
N THR A 149 -23.53 -3.06 -3.08
CA THR A 149 -24.82 -3.26 -2.38
C THR A 149 -24.95 -4.63 -1.71
N ALA A 150 -24.08 -5.58 -2.06
CA ALA A 150 -24.11 -6.94 -1.55
C ALA A 150 -23.40 -7.07 -0.19
N ARG A 151 -23.87 -8.01 0.63
CA ARG A 151 -23.16 -8.43 1.83
C ARG A 151 -21.82 -9.06 1.43
N PRO A 152 -20.67 -8.61 1.98
CA PRO A 152 -19.38 -9.19 1.62
C PRO A 152 -19.30 -10.66 2.04
N PRO A 153 -18.64 -11.51 1.24
CA PRO A 153 -18.41 -12.91 1.61
C PRO A 153 -17.52 -13.01 2.84
N LYS A 154 -17.72 -14.06 3.64
CA LYS A 154 -16.81 -14.37 4.76
C LYS A 154 -15.54 -15.02 4.22
N LYS A 155 -14.39 -14.52 4.68
CA LYS A 155 -13.07 -15.16 4.47
C LYS A 155 -12.65 -15.81 5.78
N PHE A 156 -12.35 -17.11 5.76
CA PHE A 156 -11.74 -17.79 6.89
C PHE A 156 -10.23 -17.53 6.91
N VAL A 157 -9.70 -17.15 8.07
CA VAL A 157 -8.29 -16.82 8.25
C VAL A 157 -7.73 -17.69 9.39
N ASN A 158 -6.67 -18.43 9.12
CA ASN A 158 -5.91 -19.13 10.16
C ASN A 158 -4.78 -18.21 10.64
N ARG A 159 -4.69 -18.00 11.96
CA ARG A 159 -3.66 -17.16 12.57
C ARG A 159 -2.98 -17.91 13.71
N SER A 160 -1.66 -17.81 13.79
CA SER A 160 -0.88 -18.19 14.96
C SER A 160 -0.63 -16.96 15.83
N GLU A 161 -0.77 -17.14 17.13
CA GLU A 161 -0.55 -16.08 18.12
C GLU A 161 0.31 -16.61 19.27
N PHE A 162 1.09 -15.72 19.88
CA PHE A 162 1.83 -16.06 21.09
C PHE A 162 0.91 -15.97 22.30
N VAL A 163 0.86 -17.03 23.10
CA VAL A 163 0.22 -17.00 24.42
C VAL A 163 1.08 -16.14 25.35
N ARG A 164 0.54 -14.98 25.75
CA ARG A 164 1.23 -14.03 26.64
C ARG A 164 1.02 -14.43 28.09
N ASN A 165 2.04 -14.21 28.92
CA ASN A 165 1.98 -14.38 30.36
C ASN A 165 1.09 -13.29 30.98
N PRO A 166 -0.06 -13.65 31.58
CA PRO A 166 -1.01 -12.68 32.11
C PRO A 166 -0.43 -11.82 33.24
N TYR A 167 0.56 -12.34 33.99
CA TYR A 167 1.22 -11.60 35.06
C TYR A 167 2.15 -10.51 34.52
N VAL A 168 2.83 -10.75 33.40
CA VAL A 168 3.67 -9.72 32.74
C VAL A 168 2.80 -8.58 32.22
N VAL A 169 1.69 -8.93 31.56
CA VAL A 169 0.70 -7.95 31.07
C VAL A 169 0.12 -7.13 32.23
N SER A 170 -0.39 -7.79 33.26
CA SER A 170 -1.02 -7.12 34.40
C SER A 170 -0.03 -6.25 35.18
N ALA A 171 1.20 -6.72 35.38
CA ALA A 171 2.23 -5.95 36.06
C ALA A 171 2.66 -4.71 35.25
N ALA A 172 2.67 -4.76 33.91
CA ALA A 172 2.87 -3.58 33.09
C ALA A 172 1.75 -2.54 33.28
N ILE A 173 0.48 -2.98 33.30
CA ILE A 173 -0.67 -2.10 33.57
C ILE A 173 -0.57 -1.48 34.97
N HIS A 174 -0.29 -2.26 36.01
CA HIS A 174 -0.13 -1.76 37.37
C HIS A 174 1.03 -0.77 37.50
N ARG A 175 2.15 -1.06 36.83
CA ARG A 175 3.33 -0.19 36.81
C ARG A 175 3.04 1.16 36.14
N ALA A 176 2.15 1.17 35.15
CA ALA A 176 1.78 2.36 34.41
C ALA A 176 0.80 3.30 35.15
N GLN A 177 0.13 2.82 36.20
CA GLN A 177 -0.74 3.62 37.08
C GLN A 177 -1.73 4.51 36.30
N ASN A 178 -2.49 3.92 35.37
CA ASN A 178 -3.46 4.63 34.53
C ASN A 178 -2.86 5.75 33.64
N THR A 179 -1.57 5.69 33.33
CA THR A 179 -0.89 6.63 32.42
C THR A 179 -0.15 5.88 31.31
N CYS A 180 0.04 6.55 30.17
CA CYS A 180 0.83 5.99 29.08
C CYS A 180 2.33 6.04 29.43
N GLU A 181 3.04 4.93 29.24
CA GLU A 181 4.47 4.83 29.55
C GLU A 181 5.38 5.35 28.41
N MET A 182 4.81 5.85 27.33
CA MET A 182 5.60 6.56 26.33
C MET A 182 6.06 7.91 26.90
N PRO A 183 7.37 8.22 26.93
CA PRO A 183 7.83 9.45 27.56
C PRO A 183 7.29 10.71 26.88
N SER A 184 6.83 11.65 27.70
CA SER A 184 6.19 12.91 27.29
C SER A 184 4.79 12.76 26.68
N CYS A 185 4.17 11.58 26.79
CA CYS A 185 2.78 11.41 26.39
C CYS A 185 1.85 12.09 27.40
N ILE A 186 0.96 12.95 26.91
CA ILE A 186 -0.09 13.63 27.69
C ILE A 186 -1.49 13.19 27.24
N ALA A 187 -1.58 12.00 26.63
CA ALA A 187 -2.84 11.49 26.07
C ALA A 187 -3.89 11.34 27.18
N LYS A 188 -5.08 11.90 26.93
CA LYS A 188 -6.25 11.62 27.74
C LYS A 188 -6.72 10.20 27.42
N LEU A 189 -6.70 9.32 28.41
CA LEU A 189 -7.21 7.96 28.29
C LEU A 189 -8.71 7.97 28.53
N PHE A 190 -9.46 7.16 27.79
CA PHE A 190 -10.84 6.88 28.13
C PHE A 190 -10.90 5.77 29.18
N GLU A 191 -11.96 5.79 29.98
CA GLU A 191 -12.23 4.75 30.97
C GLU A 191 -12.93 3.56 30.32
N ARG A 192 -12.57 2.37 30.78
CA ARG A 192 -13.32 1.14 30.51
C ARG A 192 -14.60 1.14 31.34
N ASP A 193 -15.48 0.19 31.04
CA ASP A 193 -16.70 -0.07 31.82
C ASP A 193 -16.42 -0.39 33.30
N ASP A 194 -15.25 -0.97 33.59
CA ASP A 194 -14.75 -1.22 34.95
C ASP A 194 -14.12 0.01 35.64
N GLY A 195 -14.08 1.17 34.98
CA GLY A 195 -13.50 2.43 35.48
C GLY A 195 -11.97 2.54 35.35
N SER A 196 -11.27 1.53 34.84
CA SER A 196 -9.83 1.60 34.59
C SER A 196 -9.50 2.35 33.29
N SER A 197 -8.33 3.00 33.22
CA SER A 197 -7.89 3.65 31.98
C SER A 197 -7.54 2.64 30.89
N TYR A 198 -8.02 2.85 29.67
CA TYR A 198 -7.70 1.96 28.55
C TYR A 198 -6.24 2.12 28.10
N LEU A 199 -5.44 1.07 28.31
CA LEU A 199 -4.06 0.93 27.85
C LEU A 199 -3.88 -0.41 27.11
N GLU A 200 -2.92 -0.43 26.18
CA GLU A 200 -2.52 -1.61 25.41
C GLU A 200 -1.08 -1.99 25.77
N VAL A 201 -0.85 -3.25 26.17
CA VAL A 201 0.49 -3.73 26.48
C VAL A 201 1.21 -4.11 25.19
N HIS A 202 2.34 -3.43 24.97
CA HIS A 202 3.20 -3.54 23.81
C HIS A 202 4.54 -4.18 24.17
N HIS A 203 4.96 -5.20 23.42
CA HIS A 203 6.33 -5.71 23.50
C HIS A 203 7.28 -4.80 22.70
N ILE A 204 8.19 -4.12 23.40
CA ILE A 204 9.14 -3.16 22.84
C ILE A 204 10.01 -3.83 21.78
N VAL A 205 10.50 -5.04 22.05
CA VAL A 205 10.97 -5.98 21.03
C VAL A 205 9.82 -6.93 20.72
N PRO A 206 9.22 -6.87 19.51
CA PRO A 206 8.12 -7.75 19.13
C PRO A 206 8.47 -9.23 19.32
N LEU A 207 7.50 -10.02 19.76
CA LEU A 207 7.68 -11.48 19.95
C LEU A 207 8.06 -12.19 18.65
N GLY A 208 7.50 -11.76 17.51
CA GLY A 208 7.87 -12.27 16.18
C GLY A 208 9.33 -11.95 15.78
N GLU A 209 9.94 -10.95 16.42
CA GLU A 209 11.37 -10.61 16.28
C GLU A 209 12.23 -11.24 17.39
N LYS A 210 11.75 -12.34 18.00
CA LYS A 210 12.41 -13.03 19.13
C LYS A 210 12.49 -12.20 20.42
N GLY A 211 11.60 -11.23 20.60
CA GLY A 211 11.44 -10.54 21.88
C GLY A 211 10.98 -11.48 22.99
N LEU A 212 11.39 -11.20 24.23
CA LEU A 212 10.97 -11.97 25.39
C LEU A 212 9.66 -11.43 25.96
N ASP A 213 8.87 -12.31 26.57
CA ASP A 213 7.69 -11.92 27.32
C ASP A 213 8.07 -11.61 28.78
N SER A 214 8.66 -10.44 28.97
CA SER A 214 9.28 -10.03 30.24
C SER A 214 9.00 -8.56 30.55
N LEU A 215 9.05 -8.21 31.85
CA LEU A 215 8.73 -6.86 32.34
C LEU A 215 9.60 -5.74 31.75
N ASP A 216 10.85 -6.03 31.40
CA ASP A 216 11.79 -5.10 30.78
C ASP A 216 11.57 -4.92 29.28
N ASN A 217 10.76 -5.79 28.67
CA ASN A 217 10.41 -5.76 27.26
C ASN A 217 8.95 -5.36 27.01
N VAL A 218 8.18 -5.00 28.03
CA VAL A 218 6.78 -4.56 27.86
C VAL A 218 6.54 -3.15 28.37
N ALA A 219 5.63 -2.43 27.71
CA ALA A 219 5.14 -1.13 28.12
C ALA A 219 3.63 -1.05 27.97
N ALA A 220 2.94 -0.38 28.90
CA ALA A 220 1.52 -0.05 28.74
C ALA A 220 1.40 1.31 28.02
N LEU A 221 0.77 1.31 26.83
CA LEU A 221 0.70 2.47 25.96
C LEU A 221 -0.75 2.86 25.65
N CYS A 222 -0.99 4.14 25.38
CA CYS A 222 -2.25 4.56 24.75
C CYS A 222 -2.33 4.04 23.29
N PRO A 223 -3.52 3.96 22.68
CA PRO A 223 -3.68 3.44 21.32
C PRO A 223 -2.80 4.17 20.29
N ASP A 224 -2.67 5.49 20.39
CA ASP A 224 -1.86 6.28 19.46
C ASP A 224 -0.36 5.95 19.59
N CYS A 225 0.19 6.02 20.81
CA CYS A 225 1.59 5.67 21.05
C CYS A 225 1.90 4.22 20.66
N HIS A 226 0.96 3.30 20.90
CA HIS A 226 1.12 1.90 20.48
C HIS A 226 1.21 1.76 18.96
N ARG A 227 0.31 2.41 18.20
CA ARG A 227 0.33 2.37 16.73
C ARG A 227 1.56 3.06 16.14
N GLN A 228 2.06 4.13 16.77
CA GLN A 228 3.30 4.78 16.34
C GLN A 228 4.52 3.84 16.43
N GLN A 229 4.59 2.95 17.42
CA GLN A 229 5.67 1.95 17.50
C GLN A 229 5.67 0.98 16.30
N HIS A 230 4.50 0.71 15.70
CA HIS A 230 4.38 -0.17 14.55
C HIS A 230 4.56 0.55 13.21
N HIS A 231 3.93 1.72 13.05
CA HIS A 231 3.70 2.31 11.73
C HIS A 231 4.37 3.66 11.50
N SER A 232 4.87 4.33 12.54
CA SER A 232 5.52 5.64 12.36
C SER A 232 6.83 5.52 11.59
N LYS A 233 7.14 6.54 10.78
CA LYS A 233 8.47 6.72 10.17
C LYS A 233 9.58 6.78 11.24
N ASP A 234 9.25 7.26 12.43
CA ASP A 234 10.18 7.45 13.54
C ASP A 234 10.20 6.25 14.52
N ARG A 235 9.58 5.12 14.16
CA ARG A 235 9.41 3.95 15.04
C ARG A 235 10.71 3.45 15.68
N VAL A 236 11.84 3.50 14.97
CA VAL A 236 13.14 3.06 15.49
C VAL A 236 13.59 3.95 16.64
N ALA A 237 13.47 5.27 16.48
CA ALA A 237 13.79 6.24 17.54
C ALA A 237 12.81 6.14 18.71
N LEU A 238 11.51 5.98 18.43
CA LEU A 238 10.47 5.81 19.46
C LEU A 238 10.68 4.53 20.30
N ARG A 239 11.04 3.41 19.65
CA ARG A 239 11.33 2.13 20.32
C ARG A 239 12.55 2.24 21.22
N ALA A 240 13.62 2.88 20.75
CA ALA A 240 14.82 3.14 21.56
C ALA A 240 14.51 4.03 22.78
N LYS A 241 13.73 5.10 22.59
CA LYS A 241 13.28 6.00 23.65
C LYS A 241 12.46 5.25 24.71
N LEU A 242 11.50 4.43 24.27
CA LEU A 242 10.66 3.62 25.15
C LEU A 242 11.48 2.58 25.93
N LYS A 243 12.37 1.85 25.27
CA LYS A 243 13.26 0.86 25.92
C LYS A 243 14.07 1.48 27.05
N LYS A 244 14.66 2.65 26.83
CA LYS A 244 15.43 3.37 27.85
C LYS A 244 14.55 3.78 29.04
N HIS A 245 13.33 4.23 28.78
CA HIS A 245 12.38 4.62 29.82
C HIS A 245 11.95 3.44 30.69
N ILE A 246 11.51 2.34 30.06
CA ILE A 246 11.03 1.14 30.78
C ILE A 246 12.14 0.55 31.66
N LYS A 247 13.37 0.48 31.17
CA LYS A 247 14.51 0.05 31.99
C LYS A 247 14.68 0.89 33.26
N SER A 248 14.46 2.20 33.18
CA SER A 248 14.53 3.11 34.33
C SER A 248 13.36 2.93 35.31
N VAL A 249 12.12 2.90 34.78
CA VAL A 249 10.91 2.79 35.59
C VAL A 249 10.82 1.44 36.28
N LEU A 250 11.19 0.36 35.59
CA LEU A 250 11.10 -1.00 36.13
C LEU A 250 11.96 -1.17 37.38
N VAL A 251 13.21 -0.70 37.37
CA VAL A 251 14.11 -0.78 38.53
C VAL A 251 13.50 -0.06 39.73
N ARG A 252 12.94 1.13 39.53
CA ARG A 252 12.27 1.89 40.60
C ARG A 252 11.03 1.17 41.11
N TRP A 253 10.19 0.67 40.20
CA TRP A 253 8.94 0.02 40.55
C TRP A 253 9.14 -1.29 41.32
N VAL A 254 10.06 -2.15 40.89
CA VAL A 254 10.37 -3.40 41.60
C VAL A 254 10.85 -3.13 43.03
N ARG A 255 11.74 -2.14 43.22
CA ARG A 255 12.17 -1.72 44.57
C ARG A 255 11.01 -1.25 45.44
N LEU A 256 10.08 -0.49 44.88
CA LEU A 256 8.89 0.00 45.60
C LEU A 256 7.92 -1.14 46.00
N GLN A 257 7.81 -2.20 45.21
CA GLN A 257 6.99 -3.35 45.58
C GLN A 257 7.67 -4.21 46.67
N ALA A 258 8.99 -4.36 46.61
CA ALA A 258 9.75 -5.14 47.60
C ALA A 258 9.71 -4.53 49.02
N THR A 259 9.49 -3.23 49.14
CA THR A 259 9.36 -2.56 50.45
C THR A 259 7.95 -2.62 51.04
N LYS A 260 6.96 -3.15 50.30
CA LYS A 260 5.56 -3.26 50.74
C LYS A 260 5.20 -4.66 51.28
N THR A 261 6.10 -5.62 51.11
CA THR A 261 6.07 -6.97 51.67
C THR A 261 6.92 -7.03 52.92
#